data_AF-A0A2L2TA14-F1
#
_entry.id   AF-A0A2L2TA14-F1
#
_cell.length_a   1.000
_cell.length_b   1.000
_cell.length_c   1.000
_cell.angle_alpha   90.00
_cell.angle_beta   90.00
_cell.angle_gamma   90.00
#
_symmetry.space_group_name_H-M   'P 1'
#
loop_
_entity.id
_entity.type
_entity.pdbx_description
1 polymer ?
#
loop_
_entity_poly.entity_id
_entity_poly.type
_entity_poly.pdbx_seq_one_letter_code
_entity_poly.pdbx_strand_id
1 'polypeptide(L)'
;MKRTVSIMMQPPGAVTRIASYASLIGIIPLFATLTIEPEMLNKFPLFKDRISLSGILLVRRSVGKETDFFAHWLVASAYSVFSQRLLDKDEFFSGYGIRSHSKYQSDHQYCVTSYGKQFKVTYQLGESDGNTNWRGPIWMTINFLLIESLQRFFLFYGDQFQVE
;
A
#
# COMPACT_ATOMS: atom_id res chain seq x y z
N MET A 1 12.59 12.55 1.75
CA MET A 1 12.02 11.19 1.77
C MET A 1 11.35 10.93 3.12
N LYS A 2 10.04 11.22 3.26
CA LYS A 2 9.29 10.91 4.49
C LYS A 2 8.65 9.54 4.32
N ARG A 3 9.22 8.52 4.95
CA ARG A 3 8.72 7.13 4.93
C ARG A 3 7.39 7.07 5.68
N THR A 4 6.42 6.28 5.22
CA THR A 4 5.23 5.94 6.01
C THR A 4 5.71 5.19 7.25
N VAL A 5 5.40 5.71 8.45
CA VAL A 5 5.89 5.17 9.73
C VAL A 5 4.69 4.67 10.52
N SER A 6 4.65 3.37 10.83
CA SER A 6 3.80 2.91 11.92
C SER A 6 4.45 3.28 13.25
N ILE A 7 3.66 3.73 14.20
CA ILE A 7 4.14 4.19 15.50
C ILE A 7 3.72 3.20 16.59
N MET A 8 4.65 2.81 17.44
CA MET A 8 4.37 2.14 18.71
C MET A 8 4.38 3.17 19.81
N MET A 9 3.27 3.33 20.52
CA MET A 9 3.25 4.09 21.76
C MET A 9 3.76 3.21 22.89
N GLN A 10 4.76 3.70 23.62
CA GLN A 10 5.36 3.08 24.78
C GLN A 10 5.08 3.95 26.01
N PRO A 11 4.88 3.40 27.21
CA PRO A 11 4.89 4.19 28.44
C PRO A 11 6.29 4.75 28.71
N PRO A 12 6.46 5.97 29.25
CA PRO A 12 5.45 6.97 29.63
C PRO A 12 5.19 7.99 28.51
N GLY A 13 4.79 7.53 27.32
CA GLY A 13 4.53 8.36 26.15
C GLY A 13 5.64 8.37 25.09
N ALA A 14 6.68 7.54 25.24
CA ALA A 14 7.72 7.39 24.23
C ALA A 14 7.14 6.77 22.94
N VAL A 15 7.58 7.24 21.78
CA VAL A 15 7.11 6.72 20.48
C VAL A 15 8.26 6.04 19.76
N THR A 16 8.12 4.75 19.50
CA THR A 16 9.05 4.02 18.63
C THR A 16 8.49 3.94 17.23
N ARG A 17 9.31 4.29 16.25
CA ARG A 17 8.97 4.14 14.83
C ARG A 17 9.14 2.67 14.43
N ILE A 18 8.04 2.01 14.06
CA ILE A 18 8.02 0.67 13.49
C ILE A 18 8.13 0.75 11.96
N ALA A 19 8.99 -0.11 11.42
CA ALA A 19 9.16 -0.32 9.99
C ALA A 19 7.94 -1.04 9.39
N SER A 20 6.86 -0.30 9.09
CA SER A 20 5.67 -0.86 8.42
C SER A 20 5.90 -1.26 6.96
N TYR A 21 6.96 -0.73 6.34
CA TYR A 21 7.31 -0.96 4.95
C TYR A 21 7.70 -2.40 4.62
N ALA A 22 8.01 -3.21 5.64
CA ALA A 22 8.34 -4.61 5.44
C ALA A 22 7.09 -5.47 5.24
N SER A 23 5.89 -4.96 5.51
CA SER A 23 4.63 -5.71 5.41
C SER A 23 3.72 -5.13 4.33
N LEU A 24 3.02 -6.02 3.65
CA LEU A 24 1.95 -5.71 2.70
C LEU A 24 0.81 -4.92 3.37
N ILE A 25 0.64 -4.99 4.69
CA ILE A 25 -0.30 -4.14 5.44
C ILE A 25 -0.03 -2.65 5.19
N GLY A 26 1.24 -2.25 5.09
CA GLY A 26 1.62 -0.87 4.78
C GLY A 26 1.32 -0.47 3.33
N ILE A 27 1.01 -1.44 2.47
CA ILE A 27 0.77 -1.28 1.03
C ILE A 27 -0.73 -1.31 0.72
N ILE A 28 -1.56 -1.99 1.53
CA ILE A 28 -3.03 -2.06 1.34
C ILE A 28 -3.69 -0.70 1.05
N PRO A 29 -3.33 0.41 1.72
CA PRO A 29 -3.91 1.72 1.40
C PRO A 29 -3.71 2.17 -0.06
N LEU A 30 -2.71 1.65 -0.77
CA LEU A 30 -2.50 1.92 -2.20
C LEU A 30 -3.57 1.30 -3.09
N PHE A 31 -4.32 0.30 -2.60
CA PHE A 31 -5.41 -0.29 -3.38
C PHE A 31 -6.65 0.60 -3.43
N ALA A 32 -6.74 1.59 -2.53
CA ALA A 32 -7.86 2.52 -2.41
C ALA A 32 -7.85 3.54 -3.57
N THR A 33 -8.23 3.07 -4.74
CA THR A 33 -8.32 3.80 -6.01
C THR A 33 -9.72 3.66 -6.57
N LEU A 34 -10.23 4.74 -7.16
CA LEU A 34 -11.51 4.74 -7.83
C LEU A 34 -11.48 5.71 -9.01
N THR A 35 -11.88 5.25 -10.18
CA THR A 35 -12.17 6.11 -11.33
C THR A 35 -13.67 6.43 -11.30
N ILE A 36 -14.01 7.70 -11.41
CA ILE A 36 -15.37 8.21 -11.32
C ILE A 36 -15.64 9.12 -12.51
N GLU A 37 -16.72 8.84 -13.24
CA GLU A 37 -17.18 9.71 -14.32
C GLU A 37 -17.73 11.04 -13.76
N PRO A 38 -17.53 12.17 -14.45
CA PRO A 38 -18.01 13.49 -14.02
C PRO A 38 -19.52 13.52 -13.77
N GLU A 39 -20.29 12.81 -14.60
CA GLU A 39 -21.75 12.76 -14.49
C GLU A 39 -22.18 12.11 -13.17
N MET A 40 -21.49 11.05 -12.76
CA MET A 40 -21.73 10.40 -11.47
C MET A 40 -21.34 11.32 -10.31
N LEU A 41 -20.19 12.00 -10.40
CA LEU A 41 -19.75 12.91 -9.34
C LEU A 41 -20.71 14.10 -9.17
N ASN A 42 -21.28 14.61 -10.27
CA ASN A 42 -22.24 15.71 -10.25
C ASN A 42 -23.60 15.31 -9.65
N LYS A 43 -23.98 14.02 -9.70
CA LYS A 43 -25.19 13.51 -9.03
C LYS A 43 -25.07 13.50 -7.51
N PHE A 44 -23.85 13.53 -6.96
CA PHE A 44 -23.58 13.43 -5.52
C PHE A 44 -22.74 14.62 -5.00
N PRO A 45 -23.32 15.83 -4.91
CA PRO A 45 -22.58 17.05 -4.55
C PRO A 45 -21.95 16.96 -3.15
N LEU A 46 -22.65 16.40 -2.15
CA LEU A 46 -22.10 16.22 -0.80
C LEU A 46 -20.87 15.29 -0.78
N PHE A 47 -20.85 14.28 -1.65
CA PHE A 47 -19.70 13.39 -1.76
C PHE A 47 -18.52 14.11 -2.41
N LYS A 48 -18.77 14.87 -3.48
CA LYS A 48 -17.79 15.73 -4.15
C LYS A 48 -17.13 16.71 -3.17
N ASP A 49 -17.92 17.36 -2.33
CA ASP A 49 -17.43 18.27 -1.30
C ASP A 49 -16.61 17.55 -0.22
N ARG A 50 -17.04 16.35 0.21
CA ARG A 50 -16.27 15.58 1.19
C ARG A 50 -14.94 15.09 0.65
N ILE A 51 -14.86 14.68 -0.62
CA ILE A 51 -13.58 14.24 -1.18
C ILE A 51 -12.60 15.41 -1.22
N SER A 52 -13.02 16.61 -1.63
CA SER A 52 -12.12 17.77 -1.71
C SER A 52 -11.53 18.16 -0.35
N LEU A 53 -12.23 17.87 0.75
CA LEU A 53 -11.78 18.12 2.13
C LEU A 53 -10.98 16.98 2.77
N SER A 54 -10.96 15.79 2.15
CA SER A 54 -10.45 14.55 2.77
C SER A 54 -8.95 14.33 2.63
N GLY A 55 -8.24 15.19 1.89
CA GLY A 55 -6.83 14.97 1.54
C GLY A 55 -6.60 13.84 0.52
N ILE A 56 -7.67 13.25 -0.03
CA ILE A 56 -7.64 12.35 -1.18
C ILE A 56 -7.17 13.16 -2.40
N LEU A 57 -6.19 12.63 -3.12
CA LEU A 57 -5.77 13.18 -4.39
C LEU A 57 -6.84 12.90 -5.44
N LEU A 58 -7.54 13.95 -5.87
CA LEU A 58 -8.40 13.92 -7.05
C LEU A 58 -7.60 14.42 -8.26
N VAL A 59 -7.27 13.52 -9.17
CA VAL A 59 -6.65 13.84 -10.45
C VAL A 59 -7.73 13.85 -11.52
N ARG A 60 -7.75 14.90 -12.34
CA ARG A 60 -8.61 14.97 -13.52
C ARG A 60 -7.78 14.63 -14.75
N ARG A 61 -8.28 13.75 -15.61
CA ARG A 61 -7.71 13.50 -16.94
C ARG A 61 -8.79 13.67 -18.00
N SER A 62 -8.42 14.26 -19.12
CA SER A 62 -9.26 14.32 -20.31
C SER A 62 -8.57 13.54 -21.43
N VAL A 63 -9.28 12.57 -21.99
CA VAL A 63 -8.83 11.78 -23.15
C VAL A 63 -9.83 12.03 -24.26
N GLY A 64 -9.43 12.78 -25.29
CA GLY A 64 -10.36 13.21 -26.34
C GLY A 64 -11.45 14.14 -25.80
N LYS A 65 -12.73 13.78 -26.00
CA LYS A 65 -13.90 14.50 -25.46
C LYS A 65 -14.36 13.99 -24.09
N GLU A 66 -13.88 12.82 -23.68
CA GLU A 66 -14.23 12.23 -22.39
C GLU A 66 -13.32 12.80 -21.30
N THR A 67 -13.92 13.04 -20.14
CA THR A 67 -13.21 13.53 -18.97
C THR A 67 -13.51 12.54 -17.85
N ASP A 68 -12.47 12.06 -17.18
CA ASP A 68 -12.60 11.20 -16.01
C ASP A 68 -11.93 11.84 -14.79
N PHE A 69 -12.45 11.50 -13.61
CA PHE A 69 -11.79 11.79 -12.34
C PHE A 69 -11.23 10.51 -11.76
N PHE A 70 -9.97 10.56 -11.33
CA PHE A 70 -9.34 9.51 -10.53
C PHE A 70 -9.21 10.01 -9.10
N ALA A 71 -9.91 9.33 -8.20
CA ALA A 71 -9.79 9.53 -6.78
C ALA A 71 -8.82 8.49 -6.21
N HIS A 72 -7.75 8.95 -5.58
CA HIS A 72 -6.80 8.09 -4.90
C HIS A 72 -6.40 8.66 -3.55
N TRP A 73 -6.41 7.82 -2.51
CA TRP A 73 -6.12 8.24 -1.15
C TRP A 73 -4.65 8.68 -0.94
N LEU A 74 -3.72 8.24 -1.80
CA LEU A 74 -2.29 8.54 -1.68
C LEU A 74 -1.75 9.28 -2.91
N VAL A 75 -0.67 10.03 -2.70
CA VAL A 75 0.04 10.76 -3.76
C VAL A 75 0.76 9.75 -4.66
N ALA A 76 0.74 9.95 -5.98
CA ALA A 76 1.40 9.07 -6.97
C ALA A 76 2.87 8.73 -6.65
N SER A 77 3.58 9.62 -5.93
CA SER A 77 4.96 9.40 -5.46
C SER A 77 5.10 8.29 -4.41
N ALA A 78 4.04 7.93 -3.70
CA ALA A 78 4.04 6.75 -2.84
C ALA A 78 4.08 5.48 -3.70
N TYR A 79 3.33 5.46 -4.80
CA TYR A 79 3.20 4.29 -5.66
C TYR A 79 4.53 3.88 -6.29
N SER A 80 5.30 4.82 -6.83
CA SER A 80 6.61 4.52 -7.44
C SER A 80 7.60 3.88 -6.48
N VAL A 81 7.67 4.38 -5.23
CA VAL A 81 8.55 3.83 -4.19
C VAL A 81 8.12 2.42 -3.77
N PHE A 82 6.82 2.15 -3.73
CA PHE A 82 6.30 0.83 -3.36
C PHE A 82 6.46 -0.19 -4.47
N SER A 83 6.21 0.20 -5.73
CA SER A 83 6.33 -0.68 -6.88
C SER A 83 7.73 -1.25 -7.06
N GLN A 84 8.79 -0.47 -6.81
CA GLN A 84 10.17 -0.97 -6.88
C GLN A 84 10.40 -2.19 -5.97
N ARG A 85 9.88 -2.14 -4.74
CA ARG A 85 10.02 -3.23 -3.77
C ARG A 85 9.03 -4.36 -3.99
N LEU A 86 7.81 -4.03 -4.43
CA LEU A 86 6.78 -5.01 -4.78
C LEU A 86 7.26 -5.93 -5.90
N LEU A 87 7.99 -5.39 -6.87
CA LEU A 87 8.52 -6.10 -8.03
C LEU A 87 9.90 -6.73 -7.80
N ASP A 88 10.54 -6.45 -6.65
CA ASP A 88 11.82 -7.05 -6.28
C ASP A 88 11.65 -8.48 -5.76
N LYS A 89 12.38 -9.43 -6.36
CA LYS A 89 12.35 -10.86 -6.05
C LYS A 89 12.90 -11.20 -4.67
N ASP A 90 13.87 -10.42 -4.19
CA ASP A 90 14.51 -10.56 -2.89
C ASP A 90 13.70 -9.89 -1.77
N GLU A 91 12.64 -9.17 -2.14
CA GLU A 91 11.66 -8.60 -1.23
C GLU A 91 10.30 -9.31 -1.38
N PHE A 92 9.38 -8.72 -2.15
CA PHE A 92 7.98 -9.11 -2.16
C PHE A 92 7.61 -10.03 -3.33
N PHE A 93 8.29 -9.92 -4.47
CA PHE A 93 7.93 -10.63 -5.69
C PHE A 93 8.35 -12.10 -5.66
N SER A 94 7.42 -13.00 -5.94
CA SER A 94 7.70 -14.43 -6.05
C SER A 94 7.09 -15.00 -7.32
N GLY A 95 7.49 -16.23 -7.69
CA GLY A 95 6.88 -16.94 -8.81
C GLY A 95 5.39 -17.27 -8.63
N TYR A 96 4.81 -17.05 -7.45
CA TYR A 96 3.41 -17.34 -7.12
C TYR A 96 2.61 -16.09 -6.73
N GLY A 97 3.20 -14.89 -6.83
CA GLY A 97 2.59 -13.62 -6.43
C GLY A 97 3.37 -12.86 -5.37
N ILE A 98 2.74 -11.81 -4.82
CA ILE A 98 3.29 -10.89 -3.83
C ILE A 98 3.16 -11.46 -2.42
N ARG A 99 4.29 -11.55 -1.71
CA ARG A 99 4.38 -11.99 -0.31
C ARG A 99 3.73 -10.98 0.64
N SER A 100 3.19 -11.43 1.77
CA SER A 100 2.67 -10.50 2.80
C SER A 100 3.75 -9.76 3.59
N HIS A 101 5.01 -10.22 3.50
CA HIS A 101 6.16 -9.61 4.14
C HIS A 101 7.39 -9.74 3.24
N SER A 102 8.27 -8.74 3.28
CA SER A 102 9.51 -8.72 2.51
C SER A 102 10.44 -9.86 2.95
N LYS A 103 10.91 -10.65 1.99
CA LYS A 103 11.85 -11.75 2.21
C LYS A 103 13.21 -11.26 2.74
N TYR A 104 13.59 -10.02 2.45
CA TYR A 104 14.78 -9.36 3.00
C TYR A 104 14.88 -9.43 4.54
N GLN A 105 13.74 -9.45 5.23
CA GLN A 105 13.65 -9.55 6.70
C GLN A 105 14.05 -10.91 7.26
N SER A 106 14.24 -11.93 6.41
CA SER A 106 14.86 -13.20 6.84
C SER A 106 16.27 -12.98 7.36
N ASP A 107 17.05 -12.12 6.68
CA ASP A 107 18.46 -11.89 7.00
C ASP A 107 18.68 -10.59 7.81
N HIS A 108 17.69 -9.69 7.81
CA HIS A 108 17.79 -8.36 8.41
C HIS A 108 16.72 -8.09 9.46
N GLN A 109 16.69 -8.94 10.49
CA GLN A 109 15.63 -8.95 11.50
C GLN A 109 15.37 -7.57 12.13
N TYR A 110 14.11 -7.13 12.07
CA TYR A 110 13.66 -5.96 12.78
C TYR A 110 13.31 -6.30 14.23
N CYS A 111 14.02 -5.67 15.18
CA CYS A 111 13.82 -5.86 16.61
C CYS A 111 13.30 -4.57 17.27
N VAL A 112 12.27 -4.69 18.09
CA VAL A 112 11.76 -3.60 18.93
C VAL A 112 11.85 -4.01 20.39
N THR A 113 12.47 -3.16 21.21
CA THR A 113 12.47 -3.34 22.66
C THR A 113 11.30 -2.58 23.25
N SER A 114 10.43 -3.28 24.01
CA SER A 114 9.31 -2.69 24.74
C SER A 114 9.15 -3.40 26.08
N TYR A 115 8.96 -2.66 27.17
CA TYR A 115 8.88 -3.20 28.55
C TYR A 115 10.08 -4.11 28.93
N GLY A 116 11.30 -3.76 28.48
CA GLY A 116 12.49 -4.57 28.73
C GLY A 116 12.50 -5.93 28.00
N LYS A 117 11.50 -6.22 27.17
CA LYS A 117 11.42 -7.42 26.33
C LYS A 117 11.74 -7.05 24.89
N GLN A 118 12.49 -7.92 24.22
CA GLN A 118 12.79 -7.78 22.81
C GLN A 118 11.74 -8.53 21.99
N PHE A 119 11.04 -7.81 21.12
CA PHE A 119 10.12 -8.36 20.14
C PHE A 119 10.80 -8.38 18.79
N LYS A 120 10.83 -9.55 18.16
CA LYS A 120 11.44 -9.75 16.84
C LYS A 120 10.35 -9.98 15.81
N VAL A 121 10.43 -9.27 14.69
CA VAL A 121 9.60 -9.53 13.51
C VAL A 121 10.52 -10.10 12.45
N THR A 122 10.25 -11.34 12.05
CA THR A 122 10.99 -12.06 11.01
C THR A 122 10.02 -12.50 9.92
N TYR A 123 10.54 -12.61 8.70
CA TYR A 123 9.88 -13.34 7.64
C TYR A 123 9.71 -14.82 8.05
N GLN A 124 8.54 -15.38 7.74
CA GLN A 124 8.15 -16.76 8.03
C GLN A 124 7.43 -17.36 6.81
N LEU A 125 7.93 -18.51 6.35
CA LEU A 125 7.30 -19.33 5.31
C LEU A 125 6.32 -20.30 5.96
N GLY A 126 5.04 -20.25 5.59
CA GLY A 126 4.02 -21.18 6.11
C GLY A 126 3.44 -20.80 7.47
N GLU A 127 2.64 -21.70 8.06
CA GLU A 127 1.91 -21.49 9.31
C GLU A 127 2.82 -20.83 10.35
N SER A 128 2.46 -19.59 10.70
CA SER A 128 3.12 -18.86 11.78
C SER A 128 3.00 -19.66 13.09
N ASP A 129 3.81 -19.31 14.08
CA ASP A 129 3.80 -19.87 15.44
C ASP A 129 2.49 -19.58 16.23
N GLY A 130 1.33 -19.66 15.58
CA GLY A 130 -0.02 -19.42 16.07
C GLY A 130 -0.53 -17.99 15.95
N ASN A 131 0.27 -17.01 15.48
CA ASN A 131 -0.03 -15.60 15.79
C ASN A 131 -0.20 -14.59 14.65
N THR A 132 0.28 -14.76 13.41
CA THR A 132 -0.15 -13.89 12.28
C THR A 132 0.28 -14.47 10.93
N ASN A 133 -0.67 -14.65 10.00
CA ASN A 133 -0.42 -15.09 8.62
C ASN A 133 0.12 -13.96 7.69
N TRP A 134 0.52 -12.81 8.24
CA TRP A 134 0.98 -11.61 7.50
C TRP A 134 2.51 -11.48 7.40
N ARG A 135 3.25 -12.55 7.68
CA ARG A 135 4.71 -12.56 7.80
C ARG A 135 5.44 -13.27 6.67
N GLY A 136 4.81 -13.44 5.52
CA GLY A 136 5.44 -14.10 4.38
C GLY A 136 4.50 -14.82 3.43
N PRO A 137 3.42 -15.49 3.89
CA PRO A 137 2.45 -16.14 3.02
C PRO A 137 1.89 -15.21 1.96
N ILE A 138 1.54 -15.78 0.81
CA ILE A 138 0.89 -15.09 -0.30
C ILE A 138 -0.61 -15.19 -0.10
N TRP A 139 -1.27 -14.04 -0.08
CA TRP A 139 -2.72 -13.97 0.07
C TRP A 139 -3.35 -13.71 -1.29
N MET A 140 -4.13 -14.67 -1.76
CA MET A 140 -4.80 -14.57 -3.06
C MET A 140 -5.71 -13.34 -3.13
N THR A 141 -6.51 -13.09 -2.08
CA THR A 141 -7.42 -11.95 -2.01
C THR A 141 -6.68 -10.61 -2.10
N ILE A 142 -5.50 -10.51 -1.50
CA ILE A 142 -4.71 -9.28 -1.52
C ILE A 142 -4.02 -9.09 -2.87
N ASN A 143 -3.49 -10.15 -3.47
CA ASN A 143 -2.93 -10.09 -4.82
C ASN A 143 -4.00 -9.70 -5.85
N PHE A 144 -5.21 -10.22 -5.72
CA PHE A 144 -6.35 -9.83 -6.54
C PHE A 144 -6.64 -8.33 -6.42
N LEU A 145 -6.73 -7.78 -5.21
CA LEU A 145 -6.95 -6.34 -4.99
C LEU A 145 -5.81 -5.47 -5.52
N LEU A 146 -4.57 -5.94 -5.45
CA LEU A 146 -3.43 -5.27 -6.07
C LEU A 146 -3.58 -5.21 -7.59
N ILE A 147 -3.90 -6.33 -8.25
CA ILE A 147 -4.10 -6.38 -9.71
C ILE A 147 -5.23 -5.43 -10.11
N GLU A 148 -6.36 -5.48 -9.40
CA GLU A 148 -7.51 -4.59 -9.58
C GLU A 148 -7.12 -3.11 -9.46
N SER A 149 -6.28 -2.76 -8.48
CA SER A 149 -5.77 -1.40 -8.32
C SER A 149 -4.88 -0.99 -9.50
N LEU A 150 -3.94 -1.85 -9.89
CA LEU A 150 -3.03 -1.61 -11.02
C LEU A 150 -3.80 -1.42 -12.33
N GLN A 151 -4.85 -2.21 -12.56
CA GLN A 151 -5.73 -2.04 -13.72
C GLN A 151 -6.44 -0.69 -13.71
N ARG A 152 -6.91 -0.20 -12.56
CA ARG A 152 -7.49 1.16 -12.45
C ARG A 152 -6.46 2.25 -12.75
N PHE A 153 -5.22 2.09 -12.28
CA PHE A 153 -4.12 2.98 -12.66
C PHE A 153 -3.88 2.97 -14.17
N PHE A 154 -3.84 1.78 -14.79
CA PHE A 154 -3.66 1.65 -16.22
C PHE A 154 -4.82 2.26 -17.02
N LEU A 155 -6.07 2.00 -16.64
CA LEU A 155 -7.23 2.62 -17.28
C LEU A 155 -7.18 4.14 -17.20
N PHE A 156 -6.75 4.69 -16.05
CA PHE A 156 -6.69 6.13 -15.87
C PHE A 156 -5.46 6.79 -16.48
N TYR A 157 -4.26 6.21 -16.46
CA TYR A 157 -3.02 6.83 -16.98
C TYR A 157 -2.59 6.30 -18.36
N GLY A 158 -3.08 5.13 -18.78
CA GLY A 158 -2.59 4.41 -19.95
C GLY A 158 -1.09 4.10 -19.84
N ASP A 159 -0.42 4.03 -20.98
CA ASP A 159 1.02 3.75 -21.07
C ASP A 159 1.93 4.86 -20.52
N GLN A 160 1.35 6.01 -20.13
CA GLN A 160 2.11 7.15 -19.59
C GLN A 160 2.62 6.92 -18.16
N PHE A 161 2.08 5.91 -17.47
CA PHE A 161 2.53 5.55 -16.12
C PHE A 161 3.30 4.24 -16.16
N GLN A 162 4.63 4.35 -16.17
CA GLN A 162 5.55 3.23 -16.00
C GLN A 162 6.30 3.36 -14.69
N VAL A 163 6.67 2.22 -14.12
CA VAL A 163 7.32 2.15 -12.81
C VAL A 163 8.76 1.64 -12.86
N GLU A 164 9.26 1.44 -14.09
CA GLU A 164 10.65 1.11 -14.45
C GLU A 164 11.23 2.21 -15.36
#